data_AF-A0A3Q9GGL5-F1
#
_entry.id   AF-A0A3Q9GGL5-F1
#
_cell.length_a   1.000
_cell.length_b   1.000
_cell.length_c   1.000
_cell.angle_alpha   90.00
_cell.angle_beta   90.00
_cell.angle_gamma   90.00
#
_symmetry.space_group_name_H-M   'P 1'
#
loop_
_entity.id
_entity.type
_entity.pdbx_description
1 polymer ?
#
loop_
_entity_poly.entity_id
_entity_poly.type
_entity_poly.pdbx_seq_one_letter_code
_entity_poly.pdbx_strand_id
1 'polypeptide(L)' 'MERFVAQDKKVDGLAQGSYTLYRRYIECSNKTVATISWANYNKHNRLLDSKKMSHLKYYDIFPRSWGSALYDEICR' A
#
# COMPACT_ATOMS: atom_id res chain seq x y z
N MET A 1 -19.42 -14.80 -3.17
CA MET A 1 -18.20 -14.25 -2.56
C MET A 1 -17.18 -14.13 -3.67
N GLU A 2 -17.07 -12.96 -4.29
CA GLU A 2 -16.18 -12.76 -5.44
C GLU A 2 -14.73 -12.67 -4.97
N ARG A 3 -13.89 -13.61 -5.43
CA ARG A 3 -12.45 -13.59 -5.19
C ARG A 3 -11.81 -12.62 -6.18
N PHE A 4 -11.39 -11.46 -5.69
CA PHE A 4 -10.49 -10.59 -6.44
C PHE A 4 -9.08 -11.22 -6.43
N VAL A 5 -8.77 -12.00 -7.47
CA VAL A 5 -7.39 -12.43 -7.72
C VAL A 5 -6.69 -11.27 -8.42
N ALA A 6 -5.72 -10.65 -7.74
CA ALA A 6 -4.84 -9.69 -8.37
C ALA A 6 -4.10 -10.40 -9.51
N GLN A 7 -4.50 -10.11 -10.74
CA GLN A 7 -3.83 -10.62 -11.93
C GLN A 7 -2.53 -9.82 -12.10
N ASP A 8 -1.42 -10.38 -11.64
CA ASP A 8 -0.09 -9.82 -11.86
C ASP A 8 0.23 -9.91 -13.36
N LYS A 9 -0.15 -8.87 -14.11
CA LYS A 9 0.21 -8.74 -15.53
C LYS A 9 1.66 -8.29 -15.58
N LYS A 10 2.49 -9.01 -16.34
CA LYS A 10 3.92 -8.72 -16.54
C LYS A 10 4.23 -7.36 -17.21
N VAL A 11 3.23 -6.54 -17.49
CA VAL A 11 3.37 -5.27 -18.24
C VAL A 11 3.95 -4.16 -17.34
N ASP A 12 3.96 -4.37 -16.03
CA ASP A 12 4.13 -3.33 -15.01
C ASP A 12 5.57 -3.25 -14.46
N GLY A 13 6.47 -4.15 -14.88
CA GLY A 13 7.83 -4.24 -14.31
C GLY A 13 7.87 -4.69 -12.84
N LEU A 14 6.76 -5.20 -12.30
CA LEU A 14 6.63 -5.79 -10.96
C LEU A 14 7.29 -7.17 -10.83
N ALA A 15 7.62 -7.82 -11.96
CA ALA A 15 8.34 -9.08 -11.95
C ALA A 15 9.82 -8.90 -11.57
N GLN A 16 10.14 -9.30 -10.33
CA GLN A 16 11.46 -9.41 -9.69
C GLN A 16 12.18 -8.10 -9.29
N GLY A 17 11.88 -7.65 -8.07
CA GLY A 17 12.76 -6.80 -7.26
C GLY A 17 12.40 -5.31 -7.22
N SER A 18 11.47 -4.86 -8.07
CA SER A 18 10.84 -3.55 -7.90
C SER A 18 9.99 -3.54 -6.63
N TYR A 19 9.95 -2.41 -5.91
CA TYR A 19 9.21 -2.27 -4.66
C TYR A 19 8.55 -0.90 -4.56
N THR A 20 7.45 -0.82 -3.81
CA THR A 20 6.75 0.43 -3.52
C THR A 20 6.86 0.75 -2.04
N LEU A 21 7.30 1.96 -1.72
CA LEU A 21 7.24 2.51 -0.38
C LEU A 21 5.98 3.37 -0.24
N TYR A 22 5.21 3.13 0.81
CA TYR A 22 4.03 3.92 1.13
C TYR A 22 4.26 4.71 2.42
N ARG A 23 3.97 6.02 2.38
CA ARG A 23 3.78 6.83 3.58
C ARG A 23 2.30 6.89 3.86
N ARG A 24 1.89 6.36 5.01
CA ARG A 24 0.48 6.25 5.41
C ARG A 24 0.25 6.86 6.79
N TYR A 25 -0.98 7.33 7.00
CA TYR A 25 -1.52 7.63 8.32
C TYR A 25 -2.43 6.46 8.70
N ILE A 26 -2.25 5.93 9.91
CA ILE A 26 -3.06 4.83 10.44
C ILE A 26 -3.78 5.36 11.67
N GLU A 27 -5.11 5.34 11.63
CA GLU A 27 -5.96 5.74 12.74
C GLU A 27 -6.35 4.51 13.56
N CYS A 28 -5.70 4.35 14.71
CA CYS A 28 -5.91 3.19 15.57
C CYS A 28 -7.34 3.13 16.12
N SER A 29 -7.94 4.26 16.49
CA SER A 29 -9.28 4.29 17.09
C SER A 29 -10.38 3.78 16.15
N ASN A 30 -10.30 4.17 14.88
CA ASN A 30 -11.35 3.90 13.88
C ASN A 30 -10.98 2.78 12.90
N LYS A 31 -9.81 2.14 13.04
CA LYS A 31 -9.33 1.09 12.13
C LYS A 31 -9.31 1.53 10.67
N THR A 32 -8.88 2.77 10.42
CA THR A 32 -8.78 3.32 9.07
C THR A 32 -7.35 3.66 8.70
N VAL A 33 -7.08 3.71 7.39
CA VAL A 33 -5.79 4.07 6.83
C VAL A 33 -5.95 5.08 5.70
N ALA A 34 -5.06 6.05 5.65
CA ALA A 34 -4.96 7.00 4.54
C ALA A 34 -3.55 6.98 3.95
N THR A 35 -3.44 7.03 2.62
CA THR A 35 -2.15 7.15 1.95
C THR A 35 -1.80 8.62 1.75
N ILE A 36 -0.66 9.04 2.29
CA ILE A 36 -0.13 10.41 2.15
C ILE A 36 0.66 10.51 0.84
N SER A 37 1.54 9.54 0.61
CA SER A 37 2.34 9.45 -0.61
C SER A 37 2.82 8.02 -0.85
N TRP A 38 3.24 7.75 -2.07
CA TRP A 38 3.93 6.52 -2.42
C TRP A 38 5.05 6.79 -3.41
N ALA A 39 6.04 5.88 -3.45
CA ALA A 39 7.15 5.92 -4.38
C ALA A 39 7.49 4.50 -4.85
N ASN A 40 7.55 4.30 -6.17
CA ASN A 40 7.90 3.06 -6.83
C ASN A 40 9.39 3.09 -7.19
N TYR A 41 10.10 2.03 -6.83
CA TYR A 41 11.50 1.83 -7.15
C TYR A 41 11.66 0.56 -7.95
N ASN A 42 12.66 0.53 -8.83
CA ASN A 42 13.08 -0.72 -9.44
C ASN A 42 14.05 -1.49 -8.52
N LYS A 43 14.40 -2.72 -8.92
CA LYS A 43 15.35 -3.58 -8.20
C LYS A 43 16.76 -3.02 -7.98
N HIS A 44 17.11 -1.91 -8.63
CA HIS A 44 18.39 -1.21 -8.46
C HIS A 44 18.23 0.06 -7.61
N ASN A 45 17.16 0.17 -6.82
CA ASN A 45 16.82 1.32 -5.98
C ASN A 45 16.66 2.63 -6.75
N ARG A 46 16.37 2.59 -8.06
CA ARG A 46 16.07 3.80 -8.84
C ARG A 46 14.59 4.11 -8.77
N LEU A 47 14.27 5.35 -8.45
CA LEU A 47 12.91 5.86 -8.45
C LEU A 47 12.32 5.80 -9.87
N LEU A 48 11.19 5.15 -10.03
CA LEU A 48 10.43 5.05 -11.26
C LEU A 48 9.31 6.09 -11.31
N ASP A 49 8.54 6.17 -10.23
CA ASP A 49 7.41 7.09 -10.11
C ASP A 49 7.13 7.38 -8.64
N SER A 50 6.54 8.53 -8.34
CA SER A 50 6.05 8.85 -7.01
C SER A 50 4.89 9.82 -7.07
N LYS A 51 3.99 9.70 -6.11
CA LYS A 51 2.86 10.62 -6.00
C LYS A 51 2.58 10.97 -4.55
N LYS A 52 2.39 12.25 -4.29
CA LYS A 52 1.80 12.78 -3.05
C LYS A 52 0.33 13.04 -3.29
N MET A 53 -0.52 12.61 -2.37
CA MET A 53 -1.95 12.86 -2.45
C MET A 53 -2.23 14.31 -2.08
N SER A 54 -3.08 15.00 -2.84
CA SER A 54 -3.54 16.36 -2.53
C SER A 54 -4.52 16.37 -1.36
N HIS A 55 -5.29 15.30 -1.19
CA HIS A 55 -6.24 15.11 -0.11
C HIS A 55 -6.11 13.71 0.48
N LEU A 56 -6.22 13.60 1.81
CA LEU A 56 -6.21 12.31 2.48
C LEU A 56 -7.59 11.68 2.38
N LYS A 57 -7.64 10.52 1.71
CA LYS A 57 -8.81 9.66 1.70
C LYS A 57 -8.56 8.47 2.62
N TYR A 58 -9.47 8.29 3.58
CA TYR A 58 -9.44 7.20 4.53
C TYR A 58 -10.17 5.99 3.96
N TYR A 59 -9.60 4.82 4.21
CA TYR A 59 -10.16 3.53 3.85
C TYR A 59 -10.21 2.65 5.08
N ASP A 60 -11.27 1.89 5.21
CA ASP A 60 -11.38 0.89 6.27
C ASP A 60 -10.33 -0.20 6.06
N ILE A 61 -9.69 -0.61 7.16
CA ILE A 61 -8.74 -1.70 7.12
C ILE A 61 -9.50 -3.02 7.09
N PHE A 62 -9.48 -3.67 5.93
CA PHE A 62 -10.15 -4.95 5.74
C PHE A 62 -9.54 -6.04 6.65
N PRO A 63 -10.37 -6.83 7.36
CA PRO A 63 -9.90 -7.94 8.16
C PRO A 63 -9.14 -8.96 7.32
N ARG A 64 -8.07 -9.55 7.90
CA ARG A 64 -7.21 -10.57 7.25
C ARG A 64 -6.54 -10.10 5.96
N SER A 65 -6.44 -8.79 5.76
CA SER A 65 -5.62 -8.21 4.70
C SER A 65 -4.19 -7.95 5.20
N TRP A 66 -3.25 -7.72 4.27
CA TRP A 66 -1.92 -7.22 4.64
C TRP A 66 -2.00 -5.92 5.46
N GLY A 67 -3.01 -5.07 5.18
CA GLY A 67 -3.27 -3.87 5.97
C GLY A 67 -3.64 -4.17 7.43
N SER A 68 -4.36 -5.26 7.70
CA SER A 68 -4.70 -5.65 9.08
C SER A 68 -3.48 -6.14 9.87
N ALA A 69 -2.57 -6.90 9.25
CA ALA A 69 -1.34 -7.33 9.93
C ALA A 69 -0.42 -6.14 10.27
N LEU A 70 -0.30 -5.17 9.37
CA LEU A 70 0.45 -3.94 9.62
C LEU A 70 -0.20 -3.10 10.74
N TYR A 71 -1.53 -3.03 10.76
CA TYR A 71 -2.28 -2.35 11.82
C TYR A 71 -2.06 -3.00 13.18
N ASP A 72 -2.16 -4.32 13.27
CA ASP A 72 -1.96 -5.07 14.52
C ASP A 72 -0.53 -4.95 15.06
N GLU A 73 0.45 -4.59 14.22
CA GLU A 73 1.82 -4.29 14.66
C GLU A 73 1.96 -2.86 15.19
N ILE A 74 1.31 -1.88 14.55
CA ILE A 74 1.47 -0.45 14.85
C ILE A 74 0.59 -0.01 16.02
N CYS A 75 -0.63 -0.54 16.13
CA CYS A 75 -1.65 -0.11 17.08
C CYS A 75 -1.73 -1.00 18.34
N ARG A 76 -0.63 -1.68 18.70
CA ARG A 76 -0.55 -2.49 19.93
C ARG A 76 -0.60 -1.65 21.19
#